data_AF-A0A532VA72-F1
#
_entry.id   AF-A0A532VA72-F1
#
_cell.length_a   1.000
_cell.length_b   1.000
_cell.length_c   1.000
_cell.angle_alpha   90.00
_cell.angle_beta   90.00
_cell.angle_gamma   90.00
#
_symmetry.space_group_name_H-M   'P 1'
#
loop_
_entity.id
_entity.type
_entity.pdbx_description
1 polymer ?
#
loop_
_entity_poly.entity_id
_entity_poly.type
_entity_poly.pdbx_seq_one_letter_code
_entity_poly.pdbx_strand_id
1 'polypeptide(L)'
;MKQEIHYFEEPGPKNTEQTINIAYRRAKELNIDQIVVASTHGGTAGKVLDAFQDMNSKIVVVTISQAFHQEGWIMEDEVRSQLEKRGAVVLTTLHALGDDVNTAFSTNQKTAAFNAVVAETLRRFSQ
;
A
#
# COMPACT_ATOMS: atom_id res chain seq x y z
N MET A 1 -0.80 28.92 -0.75
CA MET A 1 -2.12 28.33 -0.43
C MET A 1 -2.07 27.68 0.93
N LYS A 2 -3.14 27.73 1.71
CA LYS A 2 -3.27 26.98 2.97
C LYS A 2 -3.54 25.52 2.66
N GLN A 3 -2.91 24.61 3.40
CA GLN A 3 -3.10 23.16 3.29
C GLN A 3 -3.44 22.56 4.65
N GLU A 4 -4.13 21.43 4.64
CA GLU A 4 -4.50 20.66 5.84
C GLU A 4 -3.62 19.39 5.93
N ILE A 5 -3.22 19.05 7.15
CA ILE A 5 -2.52 17.81 7.50
C ILE A 5 -3.16 17.24 8.78
N HIS A 6 -3.36 15.92 8.81
CA HIS A 6 -3.94 15.22 9.95
C HIS A 6 -2.89 14.30 10.58
N TYR A 7 -2.82 14.29 11.91
CA TYR A 7 -2.02 13.35 12.69
C TYR A 7 -2.96 12.46 13.48
N PHE A 8 -2.77 11.15 13.40
CA PHE A 8 -3.49 10.20 14.23
C PHE A 8 -2.71 9.98 15.53
N GLU A 9 -3.41 9.87 16.66
CA GLU A 9 -2.79 9.66 17.97
C GLU A 9 -2.11 8.29 18.06
N GLU A 10 -2.68 7.27 17.41
CA GLU A 10 -2.17 5.91 17.41
C GLU A 10 -2.22 5.32 15.99
N PRO A 11 -1.27 4.44 15.64
CA PRO A 11 -1.27 3.74 14.35
C PRO A 11 -2.37 2.66 14.29
N GLY A 12 -2.59 2.13 13.09
CA GLY A 12 -3.36 0.90 12.89
C GLY A 12 -4.64 1.02 12.04
N PRO A 13 -5.35 -0.11 11.85
CA PRO A 13 -6.46 -0.24 10.90
C PRO A 13 -7.68 0.61 11.24
N LYS A 14 -7.82 1.06 12.49
CA LYS A 14 -8.87 1.98 12.92
C LYS A 14 -8.85 3.32 12.15
N ASN A 15 -7.71 3.69 11.59
CA ASN A 15 -7.56 4.94 10.84
C ASN A 15 -7.87 4.79 9.34
N THR A 16 -8.01 3.56 8.81
CA THR A 16 -8.04 3.30 7.36
C THR A 16 -9.10 4.12 6.63
N GLU A 17 -10.33 4.18 7.13
CA GLU A 17 -11.42 4.89 6.48
C GLU A 17 -11.16 6.40 6.43
N GLN A 18 -10.70 6.97 7.54
CA GLN A 18 -10.36 8.39 7.61
C GLN A 18 -9.17 8.74 6.72
N THR A 19 -8.15 7.88 6.65
CA THR A 19 -7.01 8.04 5.72
C THR A 19 -7.48 8.06 4.27
N ILE A 20 -8.38 7.16 3.87
CA ILE A 20 -8.94 7.10 2.52
C ILE A 20 -9.71 8.40 2.21
N ASN A 21 -10.55 8.86 3.14
CA ASN A 21 -11.32 10.09 2.96
C ASN A 21 -10.43 11.34 2.82
N ILE A 22 -9.35 11.43 3.61
CA ILE A 22 -8.37 12.53 3.50
C ILE A 22 -7.64 12.47 2.14
N ALA A 23 -7.19 11.27 1.74
CA ALA A 23 -6.52 11.07 0.45
C ALA A 23 -7.43 11.42 -0.74
N TYR A 24 -8.71 11.00 -0.69
CA TYR A 24 -9.73 11.33 -1.68
C TYR A 24 -9.92 12.83 -1.83
N ARG A 25 -10.14 13.56 -0.73
CA ARG A 25 -10.29 15.02 -0.76
C ARG A 25 -9.08 15.68 -1.42
N ARG A 26 -7.87 15.29 -1.00
CA ARG A 26 -6.64 15.85 -1.55
C ARG A 26 -6.43 15.51 -3.03
N ALA A 27 -6.75 14.29 -3.44
CA ALA A 27 -6.67 13.89 -4.85
C ALA A 27 -7.61 14.73 -5.71
N LYS A 28 -8.84 14.96 -5.25
CA LYS A 28 -9.82 15.82 -5.93
C LYS A 28 -9.37 17.28 -6.00
N GLU A 29 -8.85 17.84 -4.90
CA GLU A 29 -8.30 19.21 -4.85
C GLU A 29 -7.17 19.43 -5.85
N LEU A 30 -6.34 18.40 -6.08
CA LEU A 30 -5.15 18.47 -6.93
C LEU A 30 -5.36 17.92 -8.35
N ASN A 31 -6.57 17.44 -8.67
CA ASN A 31 -6.87 16.72 -9.92
C ASN A 31 -5.92 15.52 -10.17
N ILE A 32 -5.65 14.74 -9.12
CA ILE A 32 -4.87 13.50 -9.21
C ILE A 32 -5.80 12.36 -9.59
N ASP A 33 -5.47 11.66 -10.67
CA ASP A 33 -6.24 10.56 -11.25
C ASP A 33 -5.55 9.20 -11.09
N GLN A 34 -4.37 9.12 -10.47
CA GLN A 34 -3.67 7.87 -10.20
C GLN A 34 -3.50 7.68 -8.70
N ILE A 35 -4.10 6.61 -8.18
CA ILE A 35 -4.08 6.29 -6.75
C ILE A 35 -3.39 4.94 -6.57
N VAL A 36 -2.33 4.93 -5.76
CA VAL A 36 -1.62 3.71 -5.41
C VAL A 36 -1.95 3.35 -3.96
N VAL A 37 -2.38 2.11 -3.73
CA VAL A 37 -2.75 1.62 -2.40
C VAL A 37 -2.07 0.30 -2.10
N ALA A 38 -1.41 0.20 -0.95
CA ALA A 38 -0.96 -1.09 -0.43
C ALA A 38 -2.16 -1.86 0.16
N SER A 39 -2.38 -3.09 -0.30
CA SER A 39 -3.41 -3.97 0.24
C SER A 39 -3.03 -5.43 0.13
N THR A 40 -2.62 -6.00 1.26
CA THR A 40 -2.21 -7.40 1.40
C THR A 40 -3.36 -8.35 1.06
N HIS A 41 -4.49 -8.27 1.79
CA HIS A 41 -5.65 -9.14 1.61
C HIS A 41 -6.81 -8.49 0.84
N GLY A 42 -6.61 -7.30 0.26
CA GLY A 42 -7.63 -6.61 -0.56
C GLY A 42 -8.67 -5.76 0.19
N GLY A 43 -8.80 -5.90 1.51
CA GLY A 43 -9.79 -5.15 2.29
C GLY A 43 -9.65 -3.62 2.16
N THR A 44 -8.42 -3.09 2.19
CA THR A 44 -8.16 -1.66 1.98
C THR A 44 -8.48 -1.24 0.54
N ALA A 45 -8.10 -2.07 -0.44
CA ALA A 45 -8.35 -1.79 -1.85
C ALA A 45 -9.85 -1.69 -2.17
N GLY A 46 -10.67 -2.57 -1.60
CA GLY A 46 -12.13 -2.51 -1.73
C GLY A 46 -12.69 -1.16 -1.26
N LYS A 47 -12.27 -0.70 -0.07
CA LYS A 47 -12.68 0.60 0.48
C LYS A 47 -12.22 1.78 -0.37
N VAL A 48 -11.01 1.71 -0.95
CA VAL A 48 -10.51 2.74 -1.88
C VAL A 48 -11.37 2.78 -3.14
N LEU A 49 -11.69 1.64 -3.73
CA LEU A 49 -12.57 1.58 -4.90
C LEU A 49 -13.97 2.14 -4.61
N ASP A 50 -14.52 1.90 -3.42
CA ASP A 50 -15.80 2.48 -2.99
C ASP A 50 -15.72 4.00 -2.85
N ALA A 51 -14.68 4.51 -2.20
CA ALA A 51 -14.52 5.93 -1.93
C ALA A 51 -14.21 6.77 -3.18
N PHE A 52 -13.51 6.18 -4.16
CA PHE A 52 -13.09 6.88 -5.39
C PHE A 52 -14.03 6.63 -6.59
N GLN A 53 -15.18 5.99 -6.39
CA GLN A 53 -16.10 5.61 -7.49
C GLN A 53 -16.62 6.80 -8.32
N ASP A 54 -16.67 8.01 -7.75
CA ASP A 54 -17.12 9.23 -8.46
C ASP A 54 -15.98 9.96 -9.19
N MET A 55 -14.75 9.47 -9.08
CA MET A 55 -13.58 9.99 -9.80
C MET A 55 -13.22 9.06 -10.96
N ASN A 56 -12.84 9.64 -12.10
CA ASN A 56 -12.21 8.90 -13.18
C ASN A 56 -10.73 8.64 -12.84
N SER A 57 -10.49 7.76 -11.87
CA SER A 57 -9.15 7.47 -11.34
C SER A 57 -8.71 6.05 -11.65
N LYS A 58 -7.44 5.89 -12.04
CA LYS A 58 -6.75 4.60 -12.09
C LYS A 58 -6.30 4.20 -10.69
N ILE A 59 -6.92 3.16 -10.13
CA ILE A 59 -6.53 2.58 -8.85
C ILE A 59 -5.55 1.43 -9.07
N VAL A 60 -4.34 1.57 -8.53
CA VAL A 60 -3.30 0.54 -8.54
C VAL A 60 -3.17 -0.05 -7.14
N VAL A 61 -3.54 -1.33 -7.01
CA VAL A 61 -3.45 -2.08 -5.76
C VAL A 61 -2.13 -2.83 -5.74
N VAL A 62 -1.24 -2.47 -4.83
CA VAL A 62 0.03 -3.17 -4.62
C VAL A 62 -0.16 -4.19 -3.50
N THR A 63 0.04 -5.45 -3.86
CA THR A 63 -0.07 -6.61 -2.98
C THR A 63 1.33 -7.10 -2.58
N ILE A 64 1.40 -7.88 -1.51
CA ILE A 64 2.65 -8.49 -1.06
C ILE A 64 3.11 -9.60 -2.01
N SER A 65 4.42 -9.85 -2.06
CA SER A 65 5.03 -10.93 -2.83
C SER A 65 4.52 -12.31 -2.43
N GLN A 66 4.48 -13.24 -3.40
CA GLN A 66 4.18 -14.66 -3.18
C GLN A 66 5.16 -15.37 -2.25
N ALA A 67 6.34 -14.77 -1.98
CA ALA A 67 7.27 -15.27 -0.97
C ALA A 67 6.63 -15.36 0.43
N PHE A 68 5.56 -14.60 0.70
CA PHE A 68 4.86 -14.57 1.99
C PHE A 68 3.62 -15.48 2.06
N HIS A 69 3.56 -16.51 1.18
CA HIS A 69 2.45 -17.45 1.16
C HIS A 69 2.36 -18.25 2.47
N GLN A 70 3.48 -18.65 3.07
CA GLN A 70 3.48 -19.49 4.28
C GLN A 70 2.91 -18.75 5.50
N GLU A 71 3.01 -17.43 5.49
CA GLU A 71 2.53 -16.49 6.50
C GLU A 71 1.03 -16.19 6.33
N GLY A 72 0.42 -16.65 5.24
CA GLY A 72 -0.98 -16.37 4.91
C GLY A 72 -1.21 -14.90 4.54
N TRP A 73 -0.18 -14.22 4.04
CA TRP A 73 -0.26 -12.80 3.69
C TRP A 73 -0.52 -12.54 2.22
N ILE A 74 -0.65 -13.56 1.39
CA ILE A 74 -0.93 -13.34 -0.03
C ILE A 74 -2.41 -12.96 -0.27
N MET A 75 -2.64 -12.27 -1.38
CA MET A 75 -3.99 -12.03 -1.88
C MET A 75 -4.48 -13.28 -2.60
N GLU A 76 -5.64 -13.80 -2.18
CA GLU A 76 -6.32 -14.89 -2.88
C GLU A 76 -6.74 -14.48 -4.29
N ASP A 77 -6.69 -15.42 -5.23
CA ASP A 77 -7.03 -15.19 -6.65
C ASP A 77 -8.47 -14.70 -6.84
N GLU A 78 -9.40 -15.19 -6.01
CA GLU A 78 -10.78 -14.73 -6.04
C GLU A 78 -10.90 -13.24 -5.67
N VAL A 79 -10.19 -12.81 -4.61
CA VAL A 79 -10.17 -11.41 -4.17
C VAL A 79 -9.54 -10.53 -5.25
N ARG A 80 -8.42 -10.97 -5.85
CA ARG A 80 -7.81 -10.29 -7.01
C ARG A 80 -8.83 -10.11 -8.13
N SER A 81 -9.49 -11.18 -8.55
CA SER A 81 -10.46 -11.14 -9.65
C SER A 81 -11.61 -10.19 -9.36
N GLN A 82 -12.10 -10.15 -8.12
CA GLN A 82 -13.13 -9.20 -7.70
C GLN A 82 -12.66 -7.74 -7.80
N LEU A 83 -11.43 -7.43 -7.38
CA LEU A 83 -10.87 -6.08 -7.49
C LEU A 83 -10.65 -5.67 -8.96
N GLU A 84 -10.12 -6.56 -9.80
CA GLU A 84 -9.89 -6.32 -11.22
C GLU A 84 -11.20 -6.09 -11.98
N LYS A 85 -12.26 -6.86 -11.69
CA LYS A 85 -13.61 -6.66 -12.25
C LYS A 85 -14.20 -5.29 -11.89
N ARG A 86 -13.78 -4.71 -10.77
CA ARG A 86 -14.15 -3.36 -10.33
C ARG A 86 -13.25 -2.26 -10.93
N GLY A 87 -12.34 -2.61 -11.84
CA GLY A 87 -11.50 -1.67 -12.57
C GLY A 87 -10.13 -1.39 -11.92
N ALA A 88 -9.77 -2.08 -10.84
CA ALA A 88 -8.43 -1.95 -10.27
C ALA A 88 -7.36 -2.63 -11.12
N VAL A 89 -6.15 -2.07 -11.13
CA VAL A 89 -4.95 -2.78 -11.56
C VAL A 89 -4.28 -3.39 -10.34
N VAL A 90 -4.14 -4.72 -10.29
CA VAL A 90 -3.53 -5.40 -9.14
C VAL A 90 -2.10 -5.81 -9.47
N LEU A 91 -1.13 -5.20 -8.80
CA LEU A 91 0.30 -5.48 -8.92
C LEU A 91 0.78 -6.37 -7.77
N THR A 92 1.45 -7.47 -8.11
CA THR A 92 2.26 -8.27 -7.17
C THR A 92 3.71 -8.19 -7.60
N THR A 93 4.57 -7.78 -6.69
CA THR A 93 6.00 -7.65 -6.94
C THR A 93 6.77 -7.77 -5.63
N LEU A 94 8.11 -7.84 -5.71
CA LEU A 94 8.98 -7.78 -4.53
C LEU A 94 8.87 -6.41 -3.85
N HIS A 95 9.06 -6.37 -2.54
CA HIS A 95 9.18 -5.10 -1.83
C HIS A 95 10.43 -4.37 -2.32
N ALA A 96 10.28 -3.18 -2.90
CA ALA A 96 11.44 -2.46 -3.46
C ALA A 96 12.47 -2.05 -2.39
N LEU A 97 12.06 -1.99 -1.12
CA LEU A 97 12.87 -1.55 0.01
C LEU A 97 13.19 -2.67 1.02
N GLY A 98 13.02 -3.94 0.66
CA GLY A 98 13.33 -5.08 1.54
C GLY A 98 12.89 -6.41 0.93
N ASP A 99 13.10 -7.52 1.63
CA ASP A 99 12.61 -8.85 1.23
C ASP A 99 12.96 -9.26 -0.22
N ASP A 100 14.10 -8.75 -0.69
CA ASP A 100 14.62 -8.90 -2.02
C ASP A 100 15.96 -9.66 -2.00
N VAL A 101 16.61 -9.74 -3.17
CA VAL A 101 17.92 -10.41 -3.30
C VAL A 101 18.96 -9.77 -2.36
N ASN A 102 18.98 -8.45 -2.23
CA ASN A 102 19.91 -7.75 -1.34
C ASN A 102 19.71 -8.17 0.13
N THR A 103 18.45 -8.21 0.56
CA THR A 103 18.07 -8.64 1.90
C THR A 103 18.47 -10.08 2.17
N ALA A 104 18.26 -10.99 1.20
CA ALA A 104 18.60 -12.41 1.34
C ALA A 104 20.09 -12.67 1.59
N PHE A 105 20.99 -11.87 1.01
CA PHE A 105 22.43 -11.99 1.25
C PHE A 105 22.89 -11.35 2.56
N SER A 106 22.12 -10.39 3.08
CA SER A 106 22.47 -9.63 4.29
C SER A 106 22.27 -10.44 5.59
N THR A 107 21.29 -11.36 5.61
CA THR A 107 20.91 -12.14 6.79
C THR A 107 22.06 -12.99 7.35
N ASN A 108 22.90 -13.53 6.47
CA ASN A 108 24.03 -14.38 6.84
C ASN A 108 25.34 -13.62 7.06
N GLN A 109 25.43 -12.37 6.59
CA GLN A 109 26.67 -11.57 6.63
C GLN A 109 26.73 -10.61 7.83
N LYS A 110 25.69 -10.56 8.68
CA LYS A 110 25.55 -9.59 9.79
C LYS A 110 25.72 -8.12 9.33
N THR A 111 25.45 -7.84 8.06
CA THR A 111 25.48 -6.50 7.47
C THR A 111 24.06 -6.11 7.12
N ALA A 112 23.72 -4.82 7.24
CA ALA A 112 22.41 -4.35 6.82
C ALA A 112 22.39 -4.20 5.29
N ALA A 113 21.35 -4.74 4.64
CA ALA A 113 21.08 -4.41 3.24
C ALA A 113 20.79 -2.90 3.13
N PHE A 114 21.36 -2.21 2.12
CA PHE A 114 21.21 -0.76 1.99
C PHE A 114 19.75 -0.32 1.85
N ASN A 115 18.93 -1.09 1.14
CA ASN A 115 17.50 -0.85 1.01
C ASN A 115 16.77 -0.97 2.36
N ALA A 116 17.18 -1.89 3.23
CA ALA A 116 16.65 -2.02 4.59
C ALA A 116 16.99 -0.80 5.46
N VAL A 117 18.17 -0.19 5.30
CA VAL A 117 18.52 1.08 5.97
C VAL A 117 17.56 2.21 5.56
N VAL A 118 17.24 2.30 4.26
CA VAL A 118 16.26 3.26 3.75
C VAL A 118 14.87 2.98 4.30
N ALA A 119 14.41 1.72 4.27
CA ALA A 119 13.12 1.35 4.83
C ALA A 119 13.02 1.72 6.32
N GLU A 120 14.04 1.40 7.10
CA GLU A 120 14.06 1.67 8.54
C GLU A 120 14.12 3.16 8.88
N THR A 121 14.75 3.96 8.01
CA THR A 121 14.72 5.42 8.10
C THR A 121 13.30 5.94 7.87
N LEU A 122 12.59 5.43 6.85
CA LEU A 122 11.22 5.84 6.55
C LEU A 122 10.20 5.40 7.62
N ARG A 123 10.44 4.25 8.28
CA ARG A 123 9.62 3.81 9.43
C ARG A 123 9.65 4.75 10.63
N ARG A 124 10.62 5.66 10.70
CA ARG A 124 10.65 6.73 11.73
C ARG A 124 9.52 7.75 11.55
N PHE A 125 8.92 7.82 10.36
CA PHE A 125 7.73 8.63 10.09
C PHE A 125 6.46 7.83 10.36
N SER A 126 6.29 6.70 9.68
CA SER A 126 5.17 5.76 9.86
C SER A 126 5.45 4.43 9.15
N GLN A 127 4.70 3.38 9.49
CA GLN A 127 4.67 2.10 8.79
C GLN A 127 3.25 1.78 8.33
#